data_AF-A0A533VG05-F1
#
_entry.id   AF-A0A533VG05-F1
#
_cell.length_a   1.000
_cell.length_b   1.000
_cell.length_c   1.000
_cell.angle_alpha   90.00
_cell.angle_beta   90.00
_cell.angle_gamma   90.00
#
_symmetry.space_group_name_H-M   'P 1'
#
loop_
_entity.id
_entity.type
_entity.pdbx_description
1 polymer ?
#
loop_
_entity_poly.entity_id
_entity_poly.type
_entity_poly.pdbx_seq_one_letter_code
_entity_poly.pdbx_strand_id
1 'polypeptide(L)'
;MINYSTLAIPIIIILVVGGVSSFLLVYSFYPEKHENVNIDGKCYELIGQAHQEFMNLSANKEIKTLILQLSKVEPNDVSIPIIFDGGDSEIKNFIDRFHLVVTSYQKVKYYPNIDGLVVVANIAKTDLESIVSNLTYFDVNPSAKTVAGSIGVEPNKYITLEELKDVSARLTEFMDNGIREIIAKSEGVKSAECRNNMYVGQ
;
A
#
# COMPACT_ATOMS: atom_id res chain seq x y z
N MET A 1 28.59 -16.69 -22.89
CA MET A 1 27.97 -16.74 -21.55
C MET A 1 26.69 -15.93 -21.59
N ILE A 2 25.54 -16.52 -21.23
CA ILE A 2 24.29 -15.77 -21.13
C ILE A 2 24.42 -14.84 -19.93
N ASN A 3 24.22 -13.54 -20.14
CA ASN A 3 24.32 -12.55 -19.08
C ASN A 3 23.03 -12.58 -18.25
N TYR A 4 23.04 -13.37 -17.18
CA TYR A 4 21.87 -13.65 -16.34
C TYR A 4 21.26 -12.39 -15.71
N SER A 5 22.03 -11.33 -15.50
CA SER A 5 21.52 -10.05 -14.96
C SER A 5 20.59 -9.33 -15.94
N THR A 6 20.79 -9.48 -17.25
CA THR A 6 19.88 -8.95 -18.30
C THR A 6 18.55 -9.70 -18.38
N LEU A 7 18.49 -10.96 -17.96
CA LEU A 7 17.25 -11.75 -17.91
C LEU A 7 16.54 -11.63 -16.56
N ALA A 8 17.29 -11.56 -15.46
CA ALA A 8 16.74 -11.58 -14.12
C ALA A 8 15.90 -10.34 -13.80
N ILE A 9 16.33 -9.15 -14.23
CA ILE A 9 15.62 -7.89 -13.96
C ILE A 9 14.19 -7.90 -14.54
N PRO A 10 13.97 -8.19 -15.85
CA PRO A 10 12.62 -8.26 -16.39
C PRO A 10 11.77 -9.37 -15.75
N ILE A 11 12.36 -10.52 -15.37
CA ILE A 11 11.64 -11.59 -14.69
C ILE A 11 11.18 -11.17 -13.28
N ILE A 12 12.03 -10.47 -12.53
CA ILE A 12 11.69 -9.93 -11.21
C ILE A 12 10.56 -8.91 -11.34
N ILE A 13 10.61 -8.00 -12.32
CA ILE A 13 9.54 -7.02 -12.55
C ILE A 13 8.21 -7.74 -12.86
N ILE A 14 8.22 -8.75 -13.72
CA ILE A 14 7.01 -9.54 -14.04
C ILE A 14 6.48 -10.28 -12.80
N LEU A 15 7.36 -10.83 -11.96
CA LEU A 15 6.98 -11.53 -10.74
C LEU A 15 6.46 -10.58 -9.66
N VAL A 16 7.00 -9.37 -9.55
CA VAL A 16 6.52 -8.32 -8.63
C VAL A 16 5.16 -7.82 -9.10
N VAL A 17 5.01 -7.44 -10.38
CA VAL A 17 3.73 -6.98 -10.93
C VAL A 17 2.67 -8.08 -10.85
N GLY A 18 3.01 -9.32 -11.22
CA GLY A 18 2.11 -10.47 -11.14
C GLY A 18 1.75 -10.87 -9.71
N GLY A 19 2.73 -10.81 -8.79
CA GLY A 19 2.55 -11.12 -7.38
C GLY A 19 1.68 -10.08 -6.66
N VAL A 20 1.94 -8.80 -6.90
CA VAL A 20 1.15 -7.68 -6.37
C VAL A 20 -0.27 -7.74 -6.92
N SER A 21 -0.45 -7.98 -8.22
CA SER A 21 -1.78 -8.13 -8.83
C SER A 21 -2.58 -9.30 -8.25
N SER A 22 -1.92 -10.46 -8.05
CA SER A 22 -2.55 -11.65 -7.47
C SER A 22 -2.92 -11.42 -6.00
N PHE A 23 -2.06 -10.73 -5.25
CA PHE A 23 -2.30 -10.36 -3.86
C PHE A 23 -3.48 -9.39 -3.73
N LEU A 24 -3.54 -8.35 -4.58
CA LEU A 24 -4.63 -7.37 -4.61
C LEU A 24 -5.98 -8.01 -4.96
N LEU A 25 -6.00 -8.96 -5.91
CA LEU A 25 -7.20 -9.73 -6.23
C LEU A 25 -7.68 -10.54 -5.03
N VAL A 26 -6.80 -11.32 -4.40
CA VAL A 26 -7.15 -12.18 -3.24
C VAL A 26 -7.58 -11.36 -2.02
N TYR A 27 -6.98 -10.19 -1.78
CA TYR A 27 -7.34 -9.33 -0.66
C TYR A 27 -8.78 -8.80 -0.76
N SER A 28 -9.27 -8.54 -1.98
CA SER A 28 -10.67 -8.13 -2.21
C SER A 28 -11.71 -9.23 -1.90
N PHE A 29 -11.31 -10.49 -1.77
CA PHE A 29 -12.19 -11.65 -1.57
C PHE A 29 -12.42 -12.04 -0.09
N TYR A 30 -11.79 -11.40 0.88
CA TYR A 30 -11.94 -11.82 2.28
C TYR A 30 -13.22 -11.20 2.91
N PRO A 31 -14.22 -12.02 3.32
CA PRO A 31 -15.37 -11.53 4.08
C PRO A 31 -14.93 -11.01 5.45
N GLU A 32 -15.73 -10.13 6.06
CA GLU A 32 -15.49 -9.47 7.37
C GLU A 32 -14.64 -10.33 8.30
N LYS A 33 -13.35 -10.01 8.36
CA LYS A 33 -12.38 -10.72 9.18
C LYS A 33 -12.32 -10.01 10.52
N HIS A 34 -12.67 -10.71 11.59
CA HIS A 34 -12.30 -10.24 12.93
C HIS A 34 -10.76 -10.20 12.99
N GLU A 35 -10.22 -9.00 13.24
CA GLU A 35 -8.78 -8.80 13.19
C GLU A 35 -8.17 -9.25 14.51
N ASN A 36 -7.27 -10.23 14.44
CA ASN A 36 -6.52 -10.72 15.59
C ASN A 36 -5.17 -10.01 15.60
N VAL A 37 -4.93 -9.21 16.64
CA VAL A 37 -3.67 -8.47 16.82
C VAL A 37 -2.89 -9.06 17.99
N ASN A 38 -1.56 -9.09 17.87
CA ASN A 38 -0.65 -9.49 18.94
C ASN A 38 0.20 -8.29 19.35
N ILE A 39 0.10 -7.90 20.62
CA ILE A 39 0.93 -6.86 21.23
C ILE A 39 1.52 -7.41 22.53
N ASP A 40 2.84 -7.34 22.68
CA ASP A 40 3.58 -7.84 23.86
C ASP A 40 3.27 -9.30 24.23
N GLY A 41 3.02 -10.15 23.24
CA GLY A 41 2.68 -11.56 23.45
C GLY A 41 1.25 -11.78 23.96
N LYS A 42 0.41 -10.74 23.99
CA LYS A 42 -1.03 -10.84 24.27
C LYS A 42 -1.81 -10.65 22.99
N CYS A 43 -2.82 -11.50 22.80
CA CYS A 43 -3.63 -11.48 21.59
C CYS A 43 -5.03 -10.97 21.86
N TYR A 44 -5.50 -10.13 20.95
CA TYR A 44 -6.77 -9.46 21.02
C TYR A 44 -7.53 -9.65 19.72
N GLU A 45 -8.82 -9.91 19.83
CA GLU A 45 -9.76 -9.83 18.73
C GLU A 45 -10.40 -8.44 18.75
N LEU A 46 -10.24 -7.70 17.65
CA LEU A 46 -10.83 -6.38 17.47
C LEU A 46 -12.15 -6.51 16.71
N ILE A 47 -13.23 -6.06 17.32
CA ILE A 47 -14.59 -6.09 16.78
C ILE A 47 -15.27 -4.73 16.91
N GLY A 48 -16.34 -4.50 16.15
CA GLY A 48 -17.14 -3.27 16.26
C GLY A 48 -16.27 -2.01 16.08
N GLN A 49 -16.34 -1.10 17.05
CA GLN A 49 -15.58 0.16 17.00
C GLN A 49 -14.06 -0.06 16.95
N ALA A 50 -13.51 -0.99 17.74
CA ALA A 50 -12.06 -1.27 17.71
C ALA A 50 -11.60 -1.77 16.32
N HIS A 51 -12.43 -2.57 15.65
CA HIS A 51 -12.15 -2.99 14.28
C HIS A 51 -12.15 -1.80 13.31
N GLN A 52 -13.13 -0.89 13.42
CA GLN A 52 -13.18 0.32 12.59
C GLN A 52 -11.97 1.23 12.82
N GLU A 53 -11.57 1.45 14.08
CA GLU A 53 -10.36 2.22 14.41
C GLU A 53 -9.11 1.53 13.84
N PHE A 54 -9.04 0.20 13.89
CA PHE A 54 -7.95 -0.57 13.30
C PHE A 54 -7.90 -0.45 11.75
N MET A 55 -9.05 -0.47 11.08
CA MET A 55 -9.13 -0.25 9.63
C MET A 55 -8.67 1.16 9.25
N ASN A 56 -9.06 2.18 10.03
CA ASN A 56 -8.59 3.55 9.84
C ASN A 56 -7.08 3.67 10.10
N LEU A 57 -6.55 3.00 11.12
CA LEU A 57 -5.11 2.95 11.40
C LEU A 57 -4.34 2.32 10.22
N SER A 58 -4.85 1.21 9.67
CA SER A 58 -4.27 0.53 8.53
C SER A 58 -4.29 1.40 7.26
N ALA A 59 -5.40 2.09 7.00
CA ALA A 59 -5.49 3.08 5.93
C ALA A 59 -4.46 4.21 6.11
N ASN A 60 -4.35 4.78 7.32
CA ASN A 60 -3.38 5.81 7.62
C ASN A 60 -1.92 5.33 7.48
N LYS A 61 -1.65 4.04 7.74
CA LYS A 61 -0.35 3.42 7.51
C LYS A 61 0.04 3.45 6.03
N GLU A 62 -0.89 3.20 5.11
CA GLU A 62 -0.62 3.27 3.67
C GLU A 62 -0.23 4.69 3.25
N ILE A 63 -1.00 5.70 3.68
CA ILE A 63 -0.67 7.12 3.43
C ILE A 63 0.69 7.47 4.02
N LYS A 64 0.95 7.06 5.26
CA LYS A 64 2.22 7.33 5.96
C LYS A 64 3.41 6.64 5.29
N THR A 65 3.20 5.47 4.68
CA THR A 65 4.21 4.78 3.87
C THR A 65 4.68 5.67 2.73
N LEU A 66 3.75 6.23 1.96
CA LEU A 66 4.06 7.13 0.85
C LEU A 66 4.78 8.41 1.33
N ILE A 67 4.29 9.02 2.41
CA ILE A 67 4.93 10.21 3.01
C ILE A 67 6.38 9.91 3.40
N LEU A 68 6.60 8.80 4.10
CA LEU A 68 7.94 8.42 4.57
C LEU A 68 8.86 8.09 3.39
N GLN A 69 8.39 7.37 2.37
CA GLN A 69 9.17 7.09 1.17
C GLN A 69 9.56 8.36 0.41
N LEU A 70 8.62 9.29 0.20
CA LEU A 70 8.87 10.57 -0.47
C LEU A 70 9.87 11.45 0.30
N SER A 71 9.84 11.39 1.63
CA SER A 71 10.78 12.13 2.47
C SER A 71 12.25 11.70 2.30
N LYS A 72 12.51 10.52 1.70
CA LYS A 72 13.86 10.02 1.41
C LYS A 72 14.40 10.47 0.06
N VAL A 73 13.55 11.02 -0.80
CA VAL A 73 13.96 11.46 -2.14
C VAL A 73 14.51 12.88 -2.05
N GLU A 74 15.84 13.04 -2.04
CA GLU A 74 16.47 14.35 -1.76
C GLU A 74 16.38 15.41 -2.87
N PRO A 75 16.36 15.12 -4.19
CA PRO A 75 16.11 16.17 -5.17
C PRO A 75 14.61 16.34 -5.43
N ASN A 76 14.14 17.59 -5.42
CA ASN A 76 12.71 17.91 -5.56
C ASN A 76 12.21 17.89 -7.01
N ASP A 77 13.11 18.06 -7.96
CA ASP A 77 12.86 18.13 -9.41
C ASP A 77 13.05 16.78 -10.11
N VAL A 78 12.74 15.69 -9.41
CA VAL A 78 12.90 14.33 -9.94
C VAL A 78 11.59 13.73 -10.35
N SER A 79 11.68 12.80 -11.30
CA SER A 79 10.58 11.90 -11.60
C SER A 79 10.69 10.62 -10.79
N ILE A 80 9.59 10.24 -10.16
CA ILE A 80 9.44 9.05 -9.33
C ILE A 80 8.62 8.03 -10.12
N PRO A 81 9.09 6.78 -10.27
CA PRO A 81 8.27 5.72 -10.83
C PRO A 81 7.22 5.31 -9.80
N ILE A 82 5.97 5.29 -10.23
CA ILE A 82 4.81 4.87 -9.44
C ILE A 82 4.06 3.75 -10.15
N ILE A 83 3.40 2.92 -9.35
CA ILE A 83 2.41 1.94 -9.79
C ILE A 83 1.05 2.32 -9.20
N PHE A 84 -0.02 2.18 -9.97
CA PHE A 84 -1.39 2.43 -9.50
C PHE A 84 -2.38 1.63 -10.32
N ASP A 85 -3.59 1.47 -9.80
CA ASP A 85 -4.62 0.63 -10.40
C ASP A 85 -6.04 1.21 -10.25
N GLY A 86 -6.96 0.78 -11.10
CA GLY A 86 -8.32 1.34 -11.14
C GLY A 86 -9.06 1.05 -12.44
N GLY A 87 -10.26 1.62 -12.58
CA GLY A 87 -11.06 1.47 -13.80
C GLY A 87 -10.44 2.21 -14.99
N ASP A 88 -10.65 1.69 -16.21
CA ASP A 88 -10.09 2.26 -17.44
C ASP A 88 -10.30 3.77 -17.59
N SER A 89 -11.53 4.25 -17.30
CA SER A 89 -11.89 5.68 -17.40
C SER A 89 -11.22 6.53 -16.33
N GLU A 90 -11.16 6.03 -15.10
CA GLU A 90 -10.57 6.73 -13.96
C GLU A 90 -9.05 6.88 -14.13
N ILE A 91 -8.40 5.82 -14.60
CA ILE A 91 -6.97 5.82 -14.90
C ILE A 91 -6.64 6.80 -16.01
N LYS A 92 -7.44 6.84 -17.09
CA LYS A 92 -7.23 7.81 -18.16
C LYS A 92 -7.32 9.25 -17.64
N ASN A 93 -8.36 9.55 -16.85
CA ASN A 93 -8.53 10.88 -16.24
C ASN A 93 -7.36 11.24 -15.32
N PHE A 94 -6.84 10.26 -14.57
CA PHE A 94 -5.72 10.45 -13.66
C PHE A 94 -4.41 10.74 -14.42
N ILE A 95 -4.13 9.98 -15.48
CA ILE A 95 -2.98 10.21 -16.37
C ILE A 95 -3.03 11.61 -16.99
N ASP A 96 -4.18 12.00 -17.53
CA ASP A 96 -4.36 13.29 -18.20
C ASP A 96 -4.22 14.46 -17.22
N ARG A 97 -4.76 14.33 -16.00
CA ARG A 97 -4.73 15.38 -14.96
C ARG A 97 -3.31 15.70 -14.49
N PHE A 98 -2.48 14.66 -14.30
CA PHE A 98 -1.12 14.80 -13.76
C PHE A 98 -0.03 14.68 -14.84
N HIS A 99 -0.42 14.63 -16.12
CA HIS A 99 0.49 14.50 -17.25
C HIS A 99 1.50 13.34 -17.10
N LEU A 100 1.00 12.18 -16.63
CA LEU A 100 1.85 11.04 -16.29
C LEU A 100 2.51 10.44 -17.53
N VAL A 101 3.80 10.10 -17.41
CA VAL A 101 4.52 9.39 -18.48
C VAL A 101 4.41 7.89 -18.23
N VAL A 102 3.43 7.26 -18.87
CA VAL A 102 3.18 5.81 -18.77
C VAL A 102 4.34 5.03 -19.37
N THR A 103 4.90 4.10 -18.60
CA THR A 103 5.99 3.22 -19.03
C THR A 103 5.49 1.82 -19.36
N SER A 104 4.46 1.34 -18.66
CA SER A 104 3.79 0.09 -18.95
C SER A 104 2.36 0.06 -18.37
N TYR A 105 1.54 -0.84 -18.90
CA TYR A 105 0.24 -1.14 -18.32
C TYR A 105 -0.13 -2.60 -18.51
N GLN A 106 -1.00 -3.10 -17.65
CA GLN A 106 -1.56 -4.44 -17.72
C GLN A 106 -3.08 -4.36 -17.55
N LYS A 107 -3.82 -5.01 -18.44
CA LYS A 107 -5.27 -5.17 -18.30
C LYS A 107 -5.58 -6.19 -17.22
N VAL A 108 -6.51 -5.85 -16.35
CA VAL A 108 -7.01 -6.70 -15.27
C VAL A 108 -8.54 -6.70 -15.27
N LYS A 109 -9.11 -7.76 -14.69
CA LYS A 109 -10.55 -7.87 -14.46
C LYS A 109 -10.78 -7.88 -12.94
N TYR A 110 -11.38 -6.82 -12.41
CA TYR A 110 -11.82 -6.79 -11.02
C TYR A 110 -13.16 -7.50 -10.87
N TYR A 111 -13.38 -8.12 -9.72
CA TYR A 111 -14.67 -8.71 -9.40
C TYR A 111 -15.78 -7.63 -9.34
N PRO A 112 -17.00 -7.87 -9.85
CA PRO A 112 -17.46 -9.12 -10.47
C PRO A 112 -17.22 -9.25 -11.97
N ASN A 113 -16.72 -8.23 -12.69
CA ASN A 113 -16.22 -8.30 -14.09
C ASN A 113 -15.84 -6.90 -14.64
N ILE A 114 -15.36 -6.01 -13.77
CA ILE A 114 -15.04 -4.62 -14.12
C ILE A 114 -13.69 -4.60 -14.84
N ASP A 115 -13.65 -3.99 -16.03
CA ASP A 115 -12.40 -3.74 -16.75
C ASP A 115 -11.58 -2.68 -16.02
N GLY A 116 -10.30 -2.99 -15.81
CA GLY A 116 -9.37 -2.03 -15.25
C GLY A 116 -7.95 -2.25 -15.70
N LEU A 117 -7.07 -1.38 -15.21
CA LEU A 117 -5.66 -1.37 -15.54
C LEU A 117 -4.83 -1.31 -14.27
N VAL A 118 -3.69 -1.98 -14.32
CA VAL A 118 -2.53 -1.68 -13.47
C VAL A 118 -1.54 -0.92 -14.35
N VAL A 119 -1.12 0.26 -13.92
CA VAL A 119 -0.28 1.17 -14.70
C VAL A 119 0.99 1.47 -13.93
N VAL A 120 2.12 1.41 -14.63
CA VAL A 120 3.39 1.97 -14.16
C VAL A 120 3.65 3.24 -14.93
N ALA A 121 3.92 4.34 -14.22
CA ALA A 121 4.18 5.63 -14.82
C ALA A 121 5.23 6.41 -14.03
N ASN A 122 5.78 7.43 -14.66
CA ASN A 122 6.67 8.39 -14.05
C ASN A 122 5.88 9.68 -13.76
N ILE A 123 6.00 10.17 -12.53
CA ILE A 123 5.36 11.41 -12.05
C ILE A 123 6.42 12.35 -11.48
N ALA A 124 6.22 13.67 -11.51
CA ALA A 124 7.08 14.60 -10.79
C ALA A 124 6.88 14.44 -9.27
N LYS A 125 7.97 14.49 -8.49
CA LYS A 125 7.90 14.37 -7.03
C LYS A 125 6.91 15.37 -6.41
N THR A 126 6.91 16.61 -6.87
CA THR A 126 6.01 17.67 -6.36
C THR A 126 4.53 17.35 -6.59
N ASP A 127 4.19 16.76 -7.74
CA ASP A 127 2.81 16.34 -8.03
C ASP A 127 2.41 15.16 -7.17
N LEU A 128 3.33 14.21 -6.94
CA LEU A 128 3.11 13.08 -6.05
C LEU A 128 2.94 13.52 -4.60
N GLU A 129 3.74 14.46 -4.10
CA GLU A 129 3.58 15.07 -2.77
C GLU A 129 2.22 15.79 -2.64
N SER A 130 1.80 16.50 -3.69
CA SER A 130 0.47 17.14 -3.75
C SER A 130 -0.67 16.12 -3.69
N ILE A 131 -0.55 14.99 -4.39
CA ILE A 131 -1.54 13.91 -4.31
C ILE A 131 -1.58 13.34 -2.90
N VAL A 132 -0.42 12.94 -2.37
CA VAL A 132 -0.31 12.26 -1.06
C VAL A 132 -0.79 13.14 0.09
N SER A 133 -0.50 14.44 0.06
CA SER A 133 -0.96 15.39 1.09
C SER A 133 -2.47 15.60 1.11
N ASN A 134 -3.16 15.28 0.02
CA ASN A 134 -4.62 15.36 -0.09
C ASN A 134 -5.32 14.01 0.15
N LEU A 135 -4.57 12.93 0.35
CA LEU A 135 -5.18 11.62 0.64
C LEU A 135 -5.81 11.61 2.03
N THR A 136 -6.96 10.97 2.11
CA THR A 136 -7.66 10.64 3.34
C THR A 136 -7.76 9.13 3.49
N TYR A 137 -8.10 8.67 4.70
CA TYR A 137 -8.29 7.23 4.95
C TYR A 137 -9.37 6.61 4.05
N PHE A 138 -10.31 7.40 3.53
CA PHE A 138 -11.32 6.92 2.58
C PHE A 138 -10.73 6.57 1.23
N ASP A 139 -9.72 7.31 0.76
CA ASP A 139 -9.15 7.12 -0.57
C ASP A 139 -8.41 5.79 -0.72
N VAL A 140 -7.75 5.38 0.37
CA VAL A 140 -6.95 4.15 0.52
C VAL A 140 -7.76 3.00 1.14
N ASN A 141 -9.02 3.24 1.52
CA ASN A 141 -9.88 2.18 2.05
C ASN A 141 -10.14 1.13 0.94
N PRO A 142 -9.93 -0.17 1.21
CA PRO A 142 -10.15 -1.23 0.22
C PRO A 142 -11.54 -1.21 -0.43
N SER A 143 -12.57 -0.72 0.27
CA SER A 143 -13.95 -0.67 -0.23
C SER A 143 -14.25 0.53 -1.14
N ALA A 144 -13.47 1.61 -1.06
CA ALA A 144 -13.66 2.82 -1.88
C ALA A 144 -12.64 2.92 -3.02
N LYS A 145 -11.45 2.34 -2.83
CA LYS A 145 -10.29 2.24 -3.73
C LYS A 145 -10.29 3.24 -4.88
N THR A 146 -9.81 4.44 -4.59
CA THR A 146 -9.57 5.45 -5.63
C THR A 146 -8.25 5.17 -6.35
N VAL A 147 -8.09 5.68 -7.58
CA VAL A 147 -6.80 5.61 -8.29
C VAL A 147 -5.68 6.23 -7.44
N ALA A 148 -5.94 7.39 -6.81
CA ALA A 148 -4.96 8.07 -5.97
C ALA A 148 -4.57 7.24 -4.73
N GLY A 149 -5.53 6.57 -4.10
CA GLY A 149 -5.27 5.70 -2.95
C GLY A 149 -4.66 4.34 -3.29
N SER A 150 -4.57 3.99 -4.58
CA SER A 150 -3.89 2.78 -5.05
C SER A 150 -2.40 3.00 -5.37
N ILE A 151 -1.91 4.24 -5.27
CA ILE A 151 -0.54 4.58 -5.65
C ILE A 151 0.46 3.87 -4.73
N GLY A 152 1.41 3.17 -5.34
CA GLY A 152 2.64 2.70 -4.73
C GLY A 152 3.86 3.35 -5.40
N VAL A 153 4.93 3.56 -4.61
CA VAL A 153 6.23 3.99 -5.15
C VAL A 153 7.03 2.76 -5.54
N GLU A 154 7.44 2.69 -6.80
CA GLU A 154 8.28 1.60 -7.30
C GLU A 154 9.73 1.72 -6.80
N PRO A 155 10.49 0.61 -6.76
CA PRO A 155 11.92 0.65 -6.50
C PRO A 155 12.62 1.65 -7.41
N ASN A 156 13.39 2.56 -6.83
CA ASN A 156 14.01 3.65 -7.57
C ASN A 156 15.38 4.00 -6.99
N LYS A 157 16.19 4.73 -7.76
CA LYS A 157 17.56 5.09 -7.39
C LYS A 157 17.67 6.08 -6.22
N TYR A 158 16.56 6.67 -5.79
CA TYR A 158 16.53 7.72 -4.77
C TYR A 158 16.26 7.18 -3.37
N ILE A 159 15.74 5.96 -3.25
CA ILE A 159 15.46 5.33 -1.95
C ILE A 159 16.32 4.07 -1.84
N THR A 160 17.27 4.10 -0.93
CA THR A 160 18.17 2.98 -0.65
C THR A 160 17.47 1.89 0.17
N LEU A 161 18.07 0.69 0.19
CA LEU A 161 17.57 -0.40 1.02
C LEU A 161 17.61 -0.07 2.53
N GLU A 162 18.61 0.70 2.98
CA GLU A 162 18.71 1.13 4.37
C GLU A 162 17.60 2.10 4.75
N GLU A 163 17.27 3.04 3.86
CA GLU A 163 16.15 3.94 4.05
C GLU A 163 14.81 3.21 4.03
N LEU A 164 14.63 2.22 3.17
CA LEU A 164 13.43 1.35 3.21
C LEU A 164 13.31 0.59 4.53
N LYS A 165 14.43 0.17 5.14
CA LYS A 165 14.42 -0.45 6.48
C LYS A 165 14.03 0.56 7.56
N ASP A 166 14.55 1.79 7.52
CA ASP A 166 14.14 2.87 8.43
C ASP A 166 12.64 3.20 8.28
N VAL A 167 12.14 3.29 7.05
CA VAL A 167 10.70 3.47 6.76
C VAL A 167 9.90 2.33 7.38
N SER A 168 10.30 1.08 7.14
CA SER A 168 9.63 -0.09 7.70
C SER A 168 9.59 -0.07 9.24
N ALA A 169 10.72 0.23 9.90
CA ALA A 169 10.81 0.33 11.35
C ALA A 169 9.85 1.39 11.92
N ARG A 170 9.80 2.58 11.29
CA ARG A 170 8.89 3.67 11.68
C ARG A 170 7.42 3.31 11.47
N LEU A 171 7.10 2.54 10.44
CA LEU A 171 5.74 2.06 10.19
C LEU A 171 5.32 0.99 11.20
N THR A 172 6.25 0.10 11.59
CA THR A 172 6.02 -0.86 12.67
C THR A 172 5.74 -0.14 13.99
N GLU A 173 6.57 0.82 14.37
CA GLU A 173 6.35 1.64 15.57
C GLU A 173 5.00 2.38 15.53
N PHE A 174 4.66 2.96 14.37
CA PHE A 174 3.37 3.62 14.18
C PHE A 174 2.19 2.66 14.39
N MET A 175 2.25 1.46 13.82
CA MET A 175 1.20 0.46 13.99
C MET A 175 1.10 -0.04 15.42
N ASP A 176 2.23 -0.37 16.05
CA ASP A 176 2.26 -0.86 17.43
C ASP A 176 1.67 0.17 18.40
N ASN A 177 2.04 1.44 18.25
CA ASN A 177 1.50 2.53 19.06
C ASN A 177 -0.01 2.70 18.83
N GLY A 178 -0.46 2.71 17.57
CA GLY A 178 -1.88 2.83 17.24
C GLY A 178 -2.73 1.66 17.78
N ILE A 179 -2.22 0.43 17.69
CA ILE A 179 -2.92 -0.75 18.22
C ILE A 179 -2.99 -0.68 19.76
N ARG A 180 -1.92 -0.26 20.44
CA ARG A 180 -1.94 -0.04 21.90
C ARG A 180 -3.01 0.97 22.32
N GLU A 181 -3.14 2.06 21.57
CA GLU A 181 -4.17 3.06 21.81
C GLU A 181 -5.59 2.50 21.63
N ILE A 182 -5.83 1.70 20.58
CA ILE A 182 -7.11 1.03 20.34
C ILE A 182 -7.45 0.09 21.51
N ILE A 183 -6.49 -0.75 21.92
CA ILE A 183 -6.67 -1.69 23.03
C ILE A 183 -7.00 -0.95 24.34
N ALA A 184 -6.34 0.19 24.60
CA ALA A 184 -6.53 0.96 25.83
C ALA A 184 -7.94 1.56 25.97
N LYS A 185 -8.64 1.84 24.86
CA LYS A 185 -10.01 2.42 24.88
C LYS A 185 -11.12 1.40 25.17
N SER A 186 -10.81 0.11 25.19
CA SER A 186 -11.61 -1.02 25.72
C SER A 186 -12.98 -1.34 25.08
N GLU A 187 -13.58 -0.49 24.24
CA GLU A 187 -14.79 -0.86 23.51
C GLU A 187 -14.47 -1.70 22.26
N GLY A 188 -15.08 -2.88 22.15
CA GLY A 188 -14.87 -3.78 21.02
C GLY A 188 -13.54 -4.57 21.04
N VAL A 189 -12.85 -4.59 22.19
CA VAL A 189 -11.60 -5.35 22.36
C VAL A 189 -11.88 -6.61 23.18
N LYS A 190 -11.63 -7.79 22.62
CA LYS A 190 -11.75 -9.07 23.31
C LYS A 190 -10.40 -9.75 23.44
N SER A 191 -10.14 -10.40 24.56
CA SER A 191 -8.99 -11.30 24.67
C SER A 191 -9.19 -12.48 23.71
N ALA A 192 -8.13 -12.86 23.00
CA ALA A 192 -8.14 -13.97 22.07
C ALA A 192 -6.95 -14.91 22.33
N GLU A 193 -7.04 -16.14 21.85
CA GLU A 193 -5.87 -17.02 21.78
C GLU A 193 -4.91 -16.50 20.71
N CYS A 194 -3.61 -16.53 21.00
CA CYS A 194 -2.60 -16.28 20.00
C CYS A 194 -2.58 -17.43 18.99
N ARG A 195 -3.39 -17.29 17.95
CA ARG A 195 -3.33 -18.16 16.78
C ARG A 195 -2.06 -17.80 16.02
N ASN A 196 -1.16 -18.76 15.86
CA ASN A 196 0.01 -18.55 15.01
C ASN A 196 -0.46 -18.17 13.61
N ASN A 197 0.04 -17.01 13.16
CA ASN A 197 -0.08 -16.40 11.84
C ASN A 197 -1.20 -15.37 11.69
N MET A 198 -0.90 -14.11 12.05
CA MET A 198 -0.69 -13.03 11.08
C MET A 198 -0.30 -11.74 11.82
N TYR A 199 1.00 -11.42 11.86
CA TYR A 199 1.53 -10.06 11.66
C TYR A 199 2.97 -10.14 11.15
N VAL A 200 3.24 -9.41 10.07
CA VAL A 200 4.52 -9.29 9.37
C VAL A 200 5.44 -8.38 10.20
N GLY A 201 6.58 -8.92 10.60
CA GLY A 201 7.57 -8.22 11.43
C GLY A 201 8.75 -9.09 11.81
N GLN A 202 9.38 -9.73 10.81
CA GLN A 202 10.78 -10.19 10.86
C GLN A 202 11.46 -9.81 9.56
#